data_AF-A0A6B3ILD2-F1
#
_entry.id   AF-A0A6B3ILD2-F1
#
_cell.length_a   1.000
_cell.length_b   1.000
_cell.length_c   1.000
_cell.angle_alpha   90.00
_cell.angle_beta   90.00
_cell.angle_gamma   90.00
#
_symmetry.space_group_name_H-M   'P 1'
#
loop_
_entity.id
_entity.type
_entity.pdbx_description
1 polymer ?
#
loop_
_entity_poly.entity_id
_entity_poly.type
_entity_poly.pdbx_seq_one_letter_code
_entity_poly.pdbx_strand_id
1 'polypeptide(L)'
;GFVRSNAVFSGGTFASALTAMGRGPQMLRAARERRLHEPRQVGRRVRTPAGSPHFNGATGTWALPLPTVDPAIVGRSARALERYGPDFRYRHFASVKTLPMALGGPAAVGALVAAAQIEGVREWLMGRYEAGQGPDAERRKRSWFTIRFV
;
A
#
# COMPACT_ATOMS: atom_id res chain seq x y z
N GLY A 1 -7.58 2.54 -9.22
CA GLY A 1 -7.40 1.09 -9.06
C GLY A 1 -7.97 0.69 -7.72
N PHE A 2 -8.88 -0.28 -7.73
CA PHE A 2 -9.60 -0.79 -6.57
C PHE A 2 -9.25 -2.26 -6.40
N VAL A 3 -8.57 -2.59 -5.31
CA VAL A 3 -8.03 -3.93 -5.05
C VAL A 3 -8.89 -4.63 -4.03
N ARG A 4 -9.22 -5.89 -4.31
CA ARG A 4 -9.80 -6.82 -3.35
C ARG A 4 -8.97 -8.09 -3.35
N SER A 5 -8.78 -8.69 -2.19
CA SER A 5 -8.02 -9.92 -2.03
C SER A 5 -8.58 -10.73 -0.87
N ASN A 6 -8.43 -12.05 -0.93
CA ASN A 6 -8.58 -12.95 0.22
C ASN A 6 -7.22 -13.53 0.65
N ALA A 7 -6.12 -13.11 0.03
CA ALA A 7 -4.79 -13.60 0.37
C ALA A 7 -4.41 -13.19 1.79
N VAL A 8 -3.58 -14.02 2.43
CA VAL A 8 -2.92 -13.70 3.69
C VAL A 8 -1.44 -13.46 3.42
N PHE A 9 -0.83 -12.54 4.18
CA PHE A 9 0.57 -12.22 4.06
C PHE A 9 1.46 -13.29 4.69
N SER A 10 2.71 -13.39 4.25
CA SER A 10 3.74 -14.18 4.93
C SER A 10 4.37 -13.39 6.08
N GLY A 11 5.09 -14.08 6.97
CA GLY A 11 5.89 -13.46 8.02
C GLY A 11 6.93 -12.50 7.46
N GLY A 12 7.54 -12.82 6.32
CA GLY A 12 8.46 -11.91 5.62
C GLY A 12 7.80 -10.62 5.14
N THR A 13 6.58 -10.71 4.57
CA THR A 13 5.80 -9.52 4.19
C THR A 13 5.39 -8.71 5.43
N PHE A 14 4.99 -9.38 6.51
CA PHE A 14 4.61 -8.73 7.76
C PHE A 14 5.79 -7.97 8.39
N ALA A 15 6.96 -8.62 8.49
CA ALA A 15 8.17 -7.99 9.00
C ALA A 15 8.63 -6.81 8.12
N SER A 16 8.52 -6.93 6.80
CA SER A 16 8.82 -5.83 5.88
C SER A 16 7.88 -4.63 6.12
N ALA A 17 6.58 -4.89 6.29
CA ALA A 17 5.60 -3.86 6.56
C ALA A 17 5.85 -3.16 7.90
N LEU A 18 6.10 -3.91 8.98
CA LEU A 18 6.41 -3.35 10.29
C LEU A 18 7.70 -2.51 10.28
N THR A 19 8.72 -2.95 9.55
CA THR A 19 9.97 -2.18 9.38
C THR A 19 9.71 -0.86 8.67
N ALA A 20 8.93 -0.89 7.59
CA ALA A 20 8.58 0.32 6.84
C ALA A 20 7.75 1.29 7.71
N MET A 21 6.78 0.78 8.47
CA MET A 21 5.96 1.59 9.39
C MET A 21 6.80 2.24 10.48
N GLY A 22 7.76 1.51 11.06
CA GLY A 22 8.66 2.02 12.09
C GLY A 22 9.73 3.00 11.59
N ARG A 23 9.93 3.11 10.26
CA ARG A 23 10.96 3.99 9.63
C ARG A 23 10.37 5.11 8.78
N GLY A 24 9.11 5.48 9.00
CA GLY A 24 8.39 6.50 8.23
C GLY A 24 9.17 7.82 8.06
N PRO A 25 9.69 8.45 9.14
CA PRO A 25 10.46 9.69 9.03
C PRO A 25 11.72 9.57 8.18
N GLN A 26 12.46 8.46 8.32
CA GLN A 26 13.68 8.18 7.55
C GLN A 26 13.34 7.99 6.07
N MET A 27 12.27 7.25 5.76
CA MET A 27 11.79 7.06 4.39
C MET A 27 11.38 8.40 3.75
N LEU A 28 10.73 9.29 4.50
CA LEU A 28 10.36 10.62 4.01
C LEU A 28 11.58 11.51 3.75
N ARG A 29 12.59 11.47 4.62
CA ARG A 29 13.86 12.20 4.42
C ARG A 29 14.57 11.72 3.16
N ALA A 30 14.75 10.40 3.02
CA ALA A 30 15.36 9.80 1.83
C ALA A 30 14.59 10.14 0.55
N ALA A 31 13.26 10.15 0.60
CA ALA A 31 12.44 10.53 -0.55
C ALA A 31 12.60 12.02 -0.94
N ARG A 32 12.82 12.91 0.03
CA ARG A 32 13.07 14.34 -0.23
C ARG A 32 14.45 14.55 -0.83
N GLU A 33 15.48 13.94 -0.26
CA GLU A 33 16.85 13.99 -0.78
C GLU A 33 16.91 13.46 -2.22
N ARG A 34 16.30 12.30 -2.48
CA ARG A 34 16.20 11.74 -3.83
C ARG A 34 15.57 12.73 -4.81
N ARG A 35 14.52 13.44 -4.41
CA ARG A 35 13.82 14.41 -5.27
C ARG A 35 14.70 15.59 -5.70
N LEU A 36 15.73 15.95 -4.93
CA LEU A 36 16.67 17.01 -5.30
C LEU A 36 17.55 16.60 -6.49
N HIS A 37 17.75 15.30 -6.69
CA HIS A 37 18.60 14.75 -7.76
C HIS A 37 17.80 14.14 -8.92
N GLU A 38 16.47 14.07 -8.82
CA GLU A 38 15.63 13.57 -9.90
C GLU A 38 15.42 14.63 -11.00
N PRO A 39 15.60 14.28 -12.29
CA PRO A 39 15.39 15.21 -13.38
C PRO A 39 13.93 15.67 -13.45
N ARG A 40 13.72 16.97 -13.65
CA ARG A 40 12.40 17.54 -13.89
C ARG A 40 11.89 17.11 -15.27
N GLN A 41 10.82 16.32 -15.28
CA GLN A 41 10.15 15.92 -16.51
C GLN A 41 9.34 17.09 -17.06
N VAL A 42 9.87 17.76 -18.10
CA VAL A 42 9.19 18.86 -18.79
C VAL A 42 8.08 18.30 -19.68
N GLY A 43 6.91 18.95 -19.69
CA GLY A 43 5.77 18.52 -20.53
C GLY A 43 5.03 17.27 -20.05
N ARG A 44 5.38 16.70 -18.89
CA ARG A 44 4.69 15.51 -18.33
C ARG A 44 4.19 15.76 -16.91
N ARG A 45 2.92 15.45 -16.66
CA ARG A 45 2.25 15.61 -15.37
C ARG A 45 1.82 14.25 -14.84
N VAL A 46 2.53 13.76 -13.82
CA VAL A 46 2.22 12.48 -13.17
C VAL A 46 1.84 12.68 -11.72
N ARG A 47 0.62 12.28 -11.37
CA ARG A 47 0.04 12.45 -10.03
C ARG A 47 -0.45 11.13 -9.47
N THR A 48 0.07 10.74 -8.31
CA THR A 48 -0.33 9.51 -7.61
C THR A 48 -0.81 9.80 -6.19
N PRO A 49 -1.89 10.59 -6.01
CA PRO A 49 -2.37 10.95 -4.69
C PRO A 49 -2.95 9.74 -3.96
N ALA A 50 -2.80 9.68 -2.64
CA ALA A 50 -3.38 8.62 -1.82
C ALA A 50 -4.92 8.58 -1.93
N GLY A 51 -5.57 9.74 -2.11
CA GLY A 51 -7.03 9.86 -2.08
C GLY A 51 -7.57 9.90 -0.65
N SER A 52 -8.90 9.84 -0.51
CA SER A 52 -9.61 9.84 0.77
C SER A 52 -10.50 8.60 0.89
N PRO A 53 -10.76 8.11 2.11
CA PRO A 53 -11.80 7.11 2.35
C PRO A 53 -13.16 7.59 1.84
N HIS A 54 -13.86 6.76 1.06
CA HIS A 54 -15.21 7.08 0.56
C HIS A 54 -15.93 5.81 0.09
N PHE A 55 -17.26 5.87 -0.01
CA PHE A 55 -18.01 4.83 -0.73
C PHE A 55 -17.97 5.09 -2.24
N ASN A 56 -17.68 4.07 -3.04
CA ASN A 56 -17.59 4.17 -4.49
C ASN A 56 -18.74 3.38 -5.15
N GLY A 57 -19.68 4.11 -5.77
CA GLY A 57 -20.85 3.51 -6.41
C GLY A 57 -20.52 2.55 -7.57
N ALA A 58 -19.48 2.83 -8.37
CA ALA A 58 -19.10 1.99 -9.51
C ALA A 58 -18.62 0.59 -9.08
N THR A 59 -18.01 0.48 -7.91
CA THR A 59 -17.55 -0.79 -7.33
C THR A 59 -18.51 -1.37 -6.29
N GLY A 60 -19.45 -0.59 -5.78
CA GLY A 60 -20.33 -0.97 -4.68
C GLY A 60 -19.57 -1.25 -3.37
N THR A 61 -18.43 -0.60 -3.15
CA THR A 61 -17.55 -0.85 -1.99
C THR A 61 -17.03 0.44 -1.36
N TRP A 62 -16.65 0.34 -0.10
CA TRP A 62 -15.84 1.35 0.58
C TRP A 62 -14.41 1.28 0.09
N ALA A 63 -13.90 2.42 -0.37
CA ALA A 63 -12.56 2.62 -0.88
C ALA A 63 -11.69 3.19 0.22
N LEU A 64 -10.65 2.46 0.63
CA LEU A 64 -9.69 2.90 1.64
C LEU A 64 -8.32 3.09 1.00
N PRO A 65 -7.66 4.25 1.18
CA PRO A 65 -6.29 4.44 0.70
C PRO A 65 -5.38 3.35 1.25
N LEU A 66 -4.70 2.65 0.35
CA LEU A 66 -3.74 1.62 0.72
C LEU A 66 -2.34 2.24 0.82
N PRO A 67 -1.63 2.10 1.96
CA PRO A 67 -0.25 2.57 2.10
C PRO A 67 0.72 1.58 1.45
N THR A 68 0.52 1.25 0.18
CA THR A 68 1.39 0.33 -0.57
C THR A 68 2.43 1.09 -1.39
N VAL A 69 3.41 0.36 -1.91
CA VAL A 69 4.44 0.89 -2.82
C VAL A 69 3.89 1.12 -4.24
N ASP A 70 2.73 0.54 -4.59
CA ASP A 70 2.19 0.54 -5.95
C ASP A 70 2.01 1.95 -6.55
N PRO A 71 1.45 2.94 -5.84
CA PRO A 71 1.35 4.29 -6.39
C PRO A 71 2.71 4.89 -6.73
N ALA A 72 3.73 4.61 -5.92
CA ALA A 72 5.09 5.10 -6.18
C ALA A 72 5.72 4.43 -7.40
N ILE A 73 5.56 3.10 -7.54
CA ILE A 73 6.05 2.35 -8.71
C ILE A 73 5.34 2.83 -9.97
N VAL A 74 4.01 2.87 -9.97
CA VAL A 74 3.20 3.31 -11.11
C VAL A 74 3.55 4.76 -11.48
N GLY A 75 3.71 5.65 -10.50
CA GLY A 75 4.12 7.02 -10.75
C GLY A 75 5.53 7.14 -11.37
N ARG A 76 6.48 6.33 -10.92
CA ARG A 76 7.83 6.27 -11.54
C ARG A 76 7.75 5.75 -12.97
N SER A 77 7.01 4.66 -13.20
CA SER A 77 6.81 4.09 -14.54
C SER A 77 6.15 5.08 -15.49
N ALA A 78 5.11 5.79 -15.06
CA ALA A 78 4.43 6.79 -15.87
C ALA A 78 5.31 8.01 -16.19
N ARG A 79 6.29 8.33 -15.34
CA ARG A 79 7.29 9.36 -15.66
C ARG A 79 8.30 8.89 -16.69
N ALA A 80 8.66 7.61 -16.68
CA ALA A 80 9.70 7.07 -17.56
C ALA A 80 9.18 6.60 -18.93
N LEU A 81 7.94 6.12 -19.03
CA LEU A 81 7.42 5.45 -20.23
C LEU A 81 6.38 6.30 -20.95
N GLU A 82 6.56 6.53 -22.24
CA GLU A 82 5.69 7.38 -23.07
C GLU A 82 4.25 6.87 -23.18
N ARG A 83 4.05 5.55 -23.11
CA ARG A 83 2.73 4.89 -23.23
C ARG A 83 1.68 5.36 -22.22
N TYR A 84 2.10 6.00 -21.12
CA TYR A 84 1.18 6.53 -20.10
C TYR A 84 0.61 7.90 -20.47
N GLY A 85 1.08 8.53 -21.54
CA GLY A 85 0.64 9.84 -22.00
C GLY A 85 1.22 11.02 -21.20
N PRO A 86 0.87 12.26 -21.60
CA PRO A 86 1.43 13.48 -21.00
C PRO A 86 0.79 13.86 -19.65
N ASP A 87 -0.46 13.50 -19.38
CA ASP A 87 -1.12 13.70 -18.07
C ASP A 87 -1.64 12.36 -17.54
N PHE A 88 -1.03 11.87 -16.47
CA PHE A 88 -1.36 10.58 -15.87
C PHE A 88 -1.71 10.74 -14.39
N ARG A 89 -2.85 10.18 -14.00
CA ARG A 89 -3.30 10.14 -12.61
C ARG A 89 -3.63 8.72 -12.19
N TYR A 90 -3.09 8.31 -11.05
CA TYR A 90 -3.40 7.00 -10.46
C TYR A 90 -3.72 7.12 -8.98
N ARG A 91 -4.75 6.41 -8.54
CA ARG A 91 -5.10 6.21 -7.13
C ARG A 91 -5.26 4.73 -6.87
N HIS A 92 -4.89 4.29 -5.67
CA HIS A 92 -4.89 2.90 -5.28
C HIS A 92 -5.65 2.72 -3.96
N PHE A 93 -6.73 1.95 -4.01
CA PHE A 93 -7.64 1.74 -2.89
C PHE A 93 -7.81 0.25 -2.61
N ALA A 94 -7.93 -0.11 -1.33
CA ALA A 94 -8.58 -1.35 -0.93
C ALA A 94 -10.10 -1.18 -1.04
N SER A 95 -10.77 -2.20 -1.56
CA SER A 95 -12.23 -2.28 -1.64
C SER A 95 -12.77 -3.23 -0.58
N VAL A 96 -13.52 -2.67 0.37
CA VAL A 96 -14.20 -3.46 1.42
C VAL A 96 -15.71 -3.29 1.32
N LYS A 97 -16.46 -4.38 1.52
CA LYS A 97 -17.91 -4.39 1.29
C LYS A 97 -18.70 -3.68 2.39
N THR A 98 -18.25 -3.78 3.62
CA THR A 98 -19.04 -3.42 4.81
C THR A 98 -18.43 -2.23 5.53
N LEU A 99 -19.27 -1.34 6.05
CA LEU A 99 -18.83 -0.17 6.83
C LEU A 99 -18.01 -0.56 8.09
N PRO A 100 -18.34 -1.61 8.87
CA PRO A 100 -17.48 -2.05 9.97
C PRO A 100 -16.04 -2.37 9.54
N MET A 101 -15.85 -3.04 8.40
CA MET A 101 -14.52 -3.26 7.83
C MET A 101 -13.85 -1.95 7.37
N ALA A 102 -14.65 -1.01 6.84
CA ALA A 102 -14.15 0.28 6.39
C ALA A 102 -13.61 1.15 7.55
N LEU A 103 -14.13 0.96 8.76
CA LEU A 103 -13.70 1.65 9.97
C LEU A 103 -12.64 0.87 10.75
N GLY A 104 -12.87 -0.43 10.95
CA GLY A 104 -12.00 -1.31 11.72
C GLY A 104 -10.64 -1.55 11.05
N GLY A 105 -10.60 -1.63 9.72
CA GLY A 105 -9.36 -1.81 8.96
C GLY A 105 -8.35 -0.67 9.20
N PRO A 106 -8.71 0.59 8.92
CA PRO A 106 -7.85 1.73 9.20
C PRO A 106 -7.46 1.86 10.68
N ALA A 107 -8.39 1.59 11.60
CA ALA A 107 -8.09 1.60 13.04
C ALA A 107 -7.02 0.56 13.42
N ALA A 108 -7.15 -0.68 12.92
CA ALA A 108 -6.18 -1.74 13.16
C ALA A 108 -4.81 -1.41 12.54
N VAL A 109 -4.78 -0.87 11.32
CA VAL A 109 -3.53 -0.43 10.68
C VAL A 109 -2.89 0.72 11.47
N GLY A 110 -3.68 1.69 11.93
CA GLY A 110 -3.18 2.79 12.77
C GLY A 110 -2.56 2.29 14.09
N ALA A 111 -3.22 1.34 14.75
CA ALA A 111 -2.70 0.69 15.94
C ALA A 111 -1.39 -0.06 15.68
N LEU A 112 -1.30 -0.80 14.55
CA LEU A 112 -0.06 -1.47 14.13
C LEU A 112 1.07 -0.48 13.84
N VAL A 113 0.77 0.65 13.19
CA VAL A 113 1.76 1.71 12.93
C VAL A 113 2.29 2.29 14.24
N ALA A 114 1.41 2.56 15.20
CA ALA A 114 1.79 3.07 16.52
C ALA A 114 2.65 2.05 17.29
N ALA A 115 2.23 0.78 17.30
CA ALA A 115 3.00 -0.30 17.91
C ALA A 115 4.39 -0.47 17.27
N ALA A 116 4.48 -0.36 15.94
CA ALA A 116 5.73 -0.49 15.19
C ALA A 116 6.75 0.63 15.45
N GLN A 117 6.34 1.75 16.07
CA GLN A 117 7.26 2.81 16.50
C GLN A 117 8.10 2.37 17.70
N ILE A 118 7.59 1.47 18.54
CA ILE A 118 8.30 0.96 19.70
C ILE A 118 9.12 -0.25 19.27
N GLU A 119 10.45 -0.13 19.30
CA GLU A 119 11.36 -1.14 18.79
C GLU A 119 11.13 -2.53 19.43
N GLY A 120 11.05 -2.61 20.76
CA GLY A 120 10.80 -3.88 21.44
C GLY A 120 9.45 -4.52 21.08
N VAL A 121 8.40 -3.72 20.88
CA VAL A 121 7.08 -4.23 20.45
C VAL A 121 7.15 -4.71 19.00
N ARG A 122 7.84 -3.97 18.14
CA ARG A 122 8.06 -4.35 16.74
C ARG A 122 8.81 -5.67 16.61
N GLU A 123 9.92 -5.83 17.34
CA GLU A 123 10.70 -7.07 17.35
C GLU A 123 9.89 -8.25 17.89
N TRP A 124 9.15 -8.04 18.98
CA TRP A 124 8.24 -9.05 19.52
C TRP A 124 7.16 -9.48 18.51
N LEU A 125 6.53 -8.52 17.81
CA LEU A 125 5.54 -8.80 16.77
C LEU A 125 6.15 -9.60 15.60
N MET A 126 7.36 -9.25 15.17
CA MET A 126 8.08 -9.97 14.12
C MET A 126 8.45 -11.39 14.55
N GLY A 127 8.91 -11.58 15.80
CA GLY A 127 9.22 -12.90 16.35
C GLY A 127 7.99 -13.79 16.52
N ARG A 128 6.80 -13.22 16.68
CA ARG A 128 5.56 -14.01 16.78
C ARG A 128 5.11 -14.60 15.44
N TYR A 129 5.49 -13.98 14.32
CA TYR A 129 5.13 -14.39 12.96
C TYR A 129 6.35 -14.35 12.05
N GLU A 130 7.22 -15.34 12.25
CA GLU A 130 8.58 -15.37 11.70
C GLU A 130 8.64 -15.47 10.18
N ALA A 131 9.75 -15.01 9.61
CA ALA A 131 10.07 -15.22 8.22
C ALA A 131 10.18 -16.72 7.92
N GLY A 132 9.32 -17.23 7.02
CA GLY A 132 9.17 -18.66 6.73
C GLY A 132 7.78 -19.19 7.11
N GLN A 133 7.10 -18.53 8.04
CA GLN A 133 5.67 -18.73 8.28
C GLN A 133 4.85 -17.99 7.21
N GLY A 134 3.78 -18.61 6.72
CA GLY A 134 2.97 -18.05 5.65
C GLY A 134 1.88 -19.00 5.19
N PRO A 135 1.09 -18.61 4.18
CA PRO A 135 0.05 -19.48 3.64
C PRO A 135 0.67 -20.77 3.07
N ASP A 136 0.11 -21.91 3.51
CA ASP A 136 0.44 -23.22 2.96
C ASP A 136 0.06 -23.31 1.46
N ALA A 137 0.43 -24.43 0.82
CA ALA A 137 0.15 -24.62 -0.61
C ALA A 137 -1.35 -24.50 -0.93
N GLU A 138 -2.22 -25.04 -0.08
CA GLU A 138 -3.67 -25.03 -0.29
C GLU A 138 -4.31 -23.65 -0.09
N ARG A 139 -3.80 -22.85 0.86
CA ARG A 139 -4.20 -21.46 1.03
C ARG A 139 -3.73 -20.61 -0.13
N ARG A 140 -2.50 -20.83 -0.63
CA ARG A 140 -1.99 -20.13 -1.81
C ARG A 140 -2.82 -20.42 -3.06
N LYS A 141 -3.17 -21.68 -3.32
CA LYS A 141 -4.04 -22.07 -4.45
C LYS A 141 -5.41 -21.39 -4.42
N ARG A 142 -5.98 -21.21 -3.23
CA ARG A 142 -7.29 -20.55 -3.02
C ARG A 142 -7.22 -19.03 -2.89
N SER A 143 -6.02 -18.47 -2.87
CA SER A 143 -5.81 -17.03 -2.76
C SER A 143 -6.00 -16.37 -4.12
N TRP A 144 -6.70 -15.25 -4.14
CA TRP A 144 -6.94 -14.45 -5.31
C TRP A 144 -6.90 -12.98 -4.95
N PHE A 145 -6.64 -12.16 -5.96
CA PHE A 145 -6.90 -10.74 -5.90
C PHE A 145 -7.56 -10.28 -7.20
N THR A 146 -8.35 -9.21 -7.12
CA THR A 146 -8.94 -8.54 -8.28
C THR A 146 -8.56 -7.08 -8.22
N ILE A 147 -8.20 -6.49 -9.35
CA ILE A 147 -8.00 -5.06 -9.50
C ILE A 147 -9.00 -4.54 -10.51
N ARG A 148 -9.78 -3.53 -10.12
CA ARG A 148 -10.67 -2.81 -11.04
C ARG A 148 -10.14 -1.39 -11.26
N PHE A 149 -9.98 -1.03 -12.52
CA PHE A 149 -9.69 0.34 -12.94
C PHE A 149 -11.02 0.99 -13.38
N VAL A 150 -11.23 2.23 -12.91
CA VAL A 150 -12.40 3.06 -13.20
C VAL A 150 -11.93 4.46 -13.51
#